data_AF-A0A259S8C3-F1
#
_entry.id   AF-A0A259S8C3-F1
#
_cell.length_a   1.000
_cell.length_b   1.000
_cell.length_c   1.000
_cell.angle_alpha   90.00
_cell.angle_beta   90.00
_cell.angle_gamma   90.00
#
_symmetry.space_group_name_H-M   'P 1'
#
loop_
_entity.id
_entity.type
_entity.pdbx_description
1 polymer ?
#
loop_
_entity_poly.entity_id
_entity_poly.type
_entity_poly.pdbx_seq_one_letter_code
_entity_poly.pdbx_strand_id
1 'polypeptide(L)'
;MDPAAVVVVLAHLGLLGIGIRLIVVDIATHRLPDRIVLPALGGALLLALADAVLAGGGARLLGALWGMLILGGFYALLRALSREGMGGGDVKLAAVIGLVLGWHGGQALLVGAASAFVLGAVHALWLIALRRATGSTRIAFGPWMILGSALGVAAA
;
A
#
# COMPACT_ATOMS: atom_id res chain seq x y z
N MET A 1 -19.05 21.35 4.38
CA MET A 1 -18.43 20.01 4.47
C MET A 1 -17.45 20.05 5.62
N ASP A 2 -17.39 18.99 6.42
CA ASP A 2 -16.39 18.85 7.47
C ASP A 2 -14.97 18.98 6.85
N PRO A 3 -14.13 19.93 7.30
CA PRO A 3 -12.76 20.09 6.79
C PRO A 3 -11.94 18.80 6.85
N ALA A 4 -12.15 17.97 7.89
CA ALA A 4 -11.46 16.68 8.00
C ALA A 4 -11.88 15.72 6.88
N ALA A 5 -13.17 15.68 6.53
CA ALA A 5 -13.68 14.87 5.42
C ALA A 5 -13.07 15.30 4.07
N VAL A 6 -12.84 16.60 3.85
CA VAL A 6 -12.18 17.10 2.63
C VAL A 6 -10.74 16.59 2.54
N VAL A 7 -9.99 16.62 3.65
CA VAL A 7 -8.62 16.07 3.71
C VAL A 7 -8.59 14.59 3.34
N VAL A 8 -9.52 13.81 3.89
CA VAL A 8 -9.64 12.38 3.58
C VAL A 8 -9.93 12.17 2.09
N VAL A 9 -10.89 12.88 1.50
CA VAL A 9 -11.23 12.74 0.07
C VAL A 9 -10.03 13.09 -0.82
N LEU A 10 -9.36 14.22 -0.56
CA LEU A 10 -8.18 14.64 -1.32
C LEU A 10 -7.04 13.61 -1.23
N ALA A 11 -6.84 13.01 -0.05
CA ALA A 11 -5.86 11.94 0.13
C ALA A 11 -6.16 10.76 -0.80
N HIS A 12 -7.40 10.28 -0.83
CA HIS A 12 -7.78 9.13 -1.66
C HIS A 12 -7.69 9.42 -3.15
N LEU A 13 -8.11 10.61 -3.60
CA LEU A 13 -7.99 10.99 -5.01
C LEU A 13 -6.52 11.06 -5.46
N GLY A 14 -5.66 11.67 -4.64
CA GLY A 14 -4.23 11.73 -4.91
C GLY A 14 -3.59 10.34 -4.93
N LEU A 15 -3.89 9.51 -3.93
CA LEU A 15 -3.38 8.14 -3.85
C LEU A 15 -3.89 7.24 -4.98
N LEU A 16 -5.12 7.43 -5.45
CA LEU A 16 -5.66 6.70 -6.59
C LEU A 16 -4.90 7.05 -7.88
N GLY A 17 -4.67 8.34 -8.14
CA GLY A 17 -3.87 8.77 -9.30
C GLY A 17 -2.42 8.25 -9.26
N ILE A 18 -1.77 8.36 -8.09
CA ILE A 18 -0.43 7.83 -7.85
C ILE A 18 -0.41 6.30 -8.00
N GLY A 19 -1.40 5.61 -7.44
CA GLY A 19 -1.54 4.16 -7.49
C GLY A 19 -1.67 3.65 -8.92
N ILE A 20 -2.52 4.27 -9.75
CA ILE A 20 -2.62 3.94 -11.18
C ILE A 20 -1.27 4.11 -11.87
N ARG A 21 -0.55 5.21 -11.60
CA ARG A 21 0.76 5.43 -12.19
C ARG A 21 1.77 4.36 -11.76
N LEU A 22 1.77 3.99 -10.48
CA LEU A 22 2.64 2.95 -9.93
C LEU A 22 2.32 1.57 -10.51
N ILE A 23 1.04 1.23 -10.70
CA ILE A 23 0.59 0.00 -11.37
C ILE A 23 1.21 -0.10 -12.76
N VAL A 24 1.08 0.97 -13.56
CA VAL A 24 1.60 0.99 -14.94
C VAL A 24 3.12 0.84 -14.96
N VAL A 25 3.83 1.56 -14.07
CA VAL A 25 5.30 1.48 -14.00
C VAL A 25 5.75 0.09 -13.53
N ASP A 26 5.07 -0.49 -12.54
CA ASP A 26 5.44 -1.79 -11.99
C ASP A 26 5.19 -2.93 -13.00
N ILE A 27 4.06 -2.90 -13.72
CA ILE A 27 3.81 -3.87 -14.80
C ILE A 27 4.85 -3.74 -15.92
N ALA A 28 5.24 -2.51 -16.28
CA ALA A 28 6.17 -2.28 -17.38
C ALA A 28 7.63 -2.58 -17.01
N THR A 29 8.03 -2.37 -15.75
CA THR A 29 9.44 -2.33 -15.35
C THR A 29 9.80 -3.19 -14.14
N HIS A 30 8.82 -3.79 -13.46
CA HIS A 30 8.97 -4.51 -12.19
C HIS A 30 9.72 -3.68 -11.14
N ARG A 31 9.45 -2.38 -11.11
CA ARG A 31 10.07 -1.41 -10.21
C ARG A 31 9.04 -0.39 -9.76
N LEU A 32 9.15 0.01 -8.49
CA LEU A 32 8.41 1.12 -7.91
C LEU A 32 9.42 2.25 -7.62
N PRO A 33 9.39 3.37 -8.37
CA PRO A 33 10.42 4.39 -8.28
C PRO A 33 10.25 5.25 -7.01
N ASP A 34 11.36 5.42 -6.29
CA ASP A 34 11.44 6.24 -5.07
C ASP A 34 10.93 7.68 -5.28
N ARG A 35 11.15 8.23 -6.48
CA ARG A 35 10.68 9.57 -6.88
C ARG A 35 9.16 9.72 -6.87
N ILE A 36 8.41 8.61 -6.83
CA ILE A 36 6.95 8.60 -6.72
C ILE A 36 6.53 8.12 -5.33
N VAL A 37 7.12 7.02 -4.85
CA VAL A 37 6.70 6.38 -3.59
C VAL A 37 7.05 7.22 -2.36
N LEU A 38 8.24 7.84 -2.30
CA LEU A 38 8.64 8.63 -1.13
C LEU A 38 7.85 9.94 -1.01
N PRO A 39 7.61 10.72 -2.09
CA PRO A 39 6.68 11.84 -2.02
C PRO A 39 5.26 11.43 -1.63
N ALA A 40 4.77 10.27 -2.09
CA ALA A 40 3.47 9.75 -1.69
C ALA A 40 3.41 9.46 -0.17
N LEU A 41 4.48 8.87 0.39
CA LEU A 41 4.59 8.66 1.84
C LEU A 41 4.58 9.98 2.61
N GLY A 42 5.38 10.95 2.19
CA GLY A 42 5.42 12.28 2.80
C GLY A 42 4.07 13.00 2.72
N GLY A 43 3.43 12.98 1.56
CA GLY A 43 2.10 13.57 1.37
C GLY A 43 1.03 12.91 2.24
N ALA A 44 1.01 11.58 2.30
CA ALA A 44 0.04 10.86 3.13
C ALA A 44 0.26 11.13 4.64
N LEU A 45 1.51 11.25 5.10
CA LEU A 45 1.83 11.66 6.47
C LEU A 45 1.33 13.07 6.79
N LEU A 46 1.57 14.03 5.89
CA LEU A 46 1.12 15.41 6.04
C LEU A 46 -0.42 15.50 6.11
N LEU A 47 -1.12 14.70 5.29
CA LEU A 47 -2.58 14.65 5.30
C LEU A 47 -3.13 14.00 6.58
N ALA A 48 -2.52 12.92 7.06
CA ALA A 48 -2.90 12.31 8.34
C ALA A 48 -2.66 13.25 9.53
N LEU A 49 -1.59 14.05 9.48
CA LEU A 49 -1.32 15.09 10.48
C LEU A 49 -2.36 16.21 10.42
N ALA A 50 -2.69 16.69 9.21
CA ALA A 50 -3.72 17.71 9.02
C ALA A 50 -5.09 17.25 9.55
N ASP A 51 -5.48 16.00 9.27
CA ASP A 51 -6.69 15.39 9.80
C ASP A 51 -6.70 15.34 11.33
N ALA A 52 -5.60 14.95 11.97
CA ALA A 52 -5.50 14.92 13.43
C ALA A 52 -5.66 16.31 14.07
N VAL A 53 -5.10 17.34 13.44
CA VAL A 53 -5.22 18.73 13.89
C VAL A 53 -6.65 19.24 13.71
N LEU A 54 -7.28 18.99 12.56
CA LEU A 54 -8.62 19.48 12.23
C LEU A 54 -9.72 18.75 13.01
N ALA A 55 -9.58 17.44 13.22
CA ALA A 55 -10.53 16.62 13.96
C ALA A 55 -10.33 16.69 15.48
N GLY A 56 -9.26 17.34 15.96
CA GLY A 56 -8.98 17.50 17.40
C GLY A 56 -8.61 16.18 18.11
N GLY A 57 -8.04 15.20 17.40
CA GLY A 57 -7.77 13.87 17.95
C GLY A 57 -6.60 13.14 17.28
N GLY A 58 -5.73 12.53 18.09
CA GLY A 58 -4.51 11.85 17.61
C GLY A 58 -4.67 10.35 17.31
N ALA A 59 -5.81 9.74 17.63
CA ALA A 59 -5.98 8.28 17.51
C ALA A 59 -5.80 7.76 16.07
N ARG A 60 -6.35 8.50 15.09
CA ARG A 60 -6.24 8.19 13.66
C ARG A 60 -4.81 8.31 13.14
N LEU A 61 -4.08 9.34 13.58
CA LEU A 61 -2.66 9.50 13.27
C LEU A 61 -1.82 8.38 13.88
N LEU A 62 -2.07 8.01 15.15
CA LEU A 62 -1.39 6.88 15.78
C LEU A 62 -1.67 5.57 15.04
N GLY A 63 -2.92 5.33 14.65
CA GLY A 63 -3.29 4.19 13.80
C GLY A 63 -2.52 4.17 12.48
N ALA A 64 -2.43 5.31 11.81
CA ALA A 64 -1.64 5.46 10.58
C ALA A 64 -0.17 5.12 10.80
N LEU A 65 0.48 5.71 11.81
CA LEU A 65 1.89 5.45 12.12
C LEU A 65 2.14 3.97 12.46
N TRP A 66 1.25 3.35 13.23
CA TRP A 66 1.33 1.91 13.51
C TRP A 66 1.16 1.08 12.25
N GLY A 67 0.17 1.39 11.40
CA GLY A 67 -0.02 0.67 10.14
C GLY A 67 1.19 0.77 9.22
N MET A 68 1.81 1.96 9.13
CA MET A 68 3.05 2.18 8.38
C MET A 68 4.19 1.29 8.89
N LEU A 69 4.40 1.27 10.21
CA LEU A 69 5.46 0.49 10.84
C LEU A 69 5.21 -1.02 10.73
N ILE A 70 3.97 -1.46 10.95
CA ILE A 70 3.60 -2.88 10.89
C ILE A 70 3.77 -3.40 9.47
N LEU A 71 3.13 -2.76 8.48
CA LEU A 71 3.15 -3.28 7.11
C LEU A 71 4.50 -3.03 6.42
N GLY A 72 5.07 -1.84 6.58
CA GLY A 72 6.41 -1.53 6.07
C GLY A 72 7.49 -2.41 6.72
N GLY A 73 7.44 -2.59 8.03
CA GLY A 73 8.34 -3.46 8.78
C GLY A 73 8.19 -4.93 8.39
N PHE A 74 6.95 -5.41 8.20
CA PHE A 74 6.70 -6.76 7.72
C PHE A 74 7.32 -7.01 6.34
N TYR A 75 7.12 -6.10 5.38
CA TYR A 75 7.74 -6.22 4.06
C TYR A 75 9.26 -6.06 4.10
N ALA A 76 9.78 -5.19 4.98
CA ALA A 76 11.22 -5.06 5.20
C ALA A 76 11.82 -6.36 5.74
N LEU A 77 11.14 -7.03 6.67
CA LEU A 77 11.52 -8.34 7.20
C LEU A 77 11.49 -9.40 6.10
N LEU A 78 10.42 -9.47 5.30
CA LEU A 78 10.36 -10.37 4.15
C LEU A 78 11.53 -10.15 3.19
N ARG A 79 11.83 -8.90 2.86
CA ARG A 79 12.99 -8.56 2.02
C ARG A 79 14.33 -8.94 2.66
N ALA A 80 14.48 -8.79 3.98
CA ALA A 80 15.71 -9.17 4.67
C ALA A 80 15.91 -10.70 4.67
N LEU A 81 14.83 -11.46 4.80
CA LEU A 81 14.84 -12.93 4.78
C LEU A 81 14.94 -13.50 3.37
N SER A 82 14.37 -12.83 2.36
CA SER A 82 14.40 -13.25 0.97
C SER A 82 15.43 -12.44 0.16
N ARG A 83 16.58 -13.05 -0.17
CA ARG A 83 17.65 -12.35 -0.91
C ARG A 83 17.23 -11.83 -2.29
N GLU A 84 16.27 -12.47 -2.94
CA GLU A 84 15.84 -12.13 -4.32
C GLU A 84 14.32 -11.97 -4.50
N GLY A 85 13.54 -12.27 -3.43
CA GLY A 85 12.09 -12.45 -3.51
C GLY A 85 11.27 -11.16 -3.49
N MET A 86 11.76 -10.08 -2.90
CA MET A 86 10.99 -8.85 -2.73
C MET A 86 11.80 -7.59 -3.03
N GLY A 87 11.22 -6.68 -3.82
CA GLY A 87 11.85 -5.44 -4.22
C GLY A 87 11.91 -4.42 -3.08
N GLY A 88 12.95 -3.57 -3.07
CA GLY A 88 13.00 -2.44 -2.12
C GLY A 88 11.88 -1.41 -2.33
N GLY A 89 11.30 -1.37 -3.53
CA GLY A 89 10.14 -0.54 -3.85
C GLY A 89 8.87 -1.02 -3.14
N ASP A 90 8.65 -2.33 -3.07
CA ASP A 90 7.48 -2.93 -2.42
C ASP A 90 7.46 -2.60 -0.93
N VAL A 91 8.63 -2.63 -0.26
CA VAL A 91 8.75 -2.25 1.15
C VAL A 91 8.30 -0.80 1.40
N LYS A 92 8.67 0.11 0.50
CA LYS A 92 8.30 1.53 0.63
C LYS A 92 6.82 1.74 0.33
N LEU A 93 6.29 1.05 -0.68
CA LEU A 93 4.86 1.07 -0.98
C LEU A 93 4.04 0.47 0.16
N ALA A 94 4.52 -0.60 0.80
CA ALA A 94 3.91 -1.19 1.99
C ALA A 94 3.84 -0.20 3.15
N ALA A 95 4.87 0.64 3.33
CA ALA A 95 4.81 1.71 4.34
C ALA A 95 3.71 2.74 4.01
N VAL A 96 3.58 3.16 2.74
CA VAL A 96 2.51 4.07 2.29
C VAL A 96 1.12 3.45 2.51
N ILE A 97 0.93 2.21 2.06
CA ILE A 97 -0.35 1.50 2.19
C ILE A 97 -0.68 1.27 3.66
N GLY A 98 0.31 0.86 4.45
CA GLY A 98 0.16 0.65 5.88
C GLY A 98 -0.28 1.93 6.59
N LEU A 99 0.31 3.07 6.21
CA LEU A 99 -0.07 4.38 6.74
C LEU A 99 -1.55 4.68 6.45
N VAL A 100 -1.97 4.52 5.19
CA VAL A 100 -3.33 4.83 4.75
C VAL A 100 -4.35 3.88 5.36
N LEU A 101 -4.07 2.58 5.41
CA LEU A 101 -4.96 1.60 6.01
C LEU A 101 -5.04 1.77 7.53
N GLY A 102 -3.91 2.00 8.19
CA GLY A 102 -3.86 2.26 9.63
C GLY A 102 -4.65 3.50 10.02
N TRP A 103 -4.72 4.52 9.15
CA TRP A 103 -5.56 5.70 9.34
C TRP A 103 -7.06 5.34 9.41
N HIS A 104 -7.48 4.31 8.68
CA HIS A 104 -8.85 3.78 8.70
C HIS A 104 -9.07 2.65 9.73
N GLY A 105 -8.01 2.24 10.44
CA GLY A 105 -8.08 1.30 11.55
C GLY A 105 -7.54 -0.10 11.23
N GLY A 106 -7.52 -0.94 12.28
CA GLY A 106 -6.90 -2.26 12.22
C GLY A 106 -7.59 -3.23 11.25
N GLN A 107 -8.91 -3.14 11.11
CA GLN A 107 -9.68 -3.97 10.17
C GLN A 107 -9.27 -3.67 8.72
N ALA A 108 -9.20 -2.39 8.35
CA ALA A 108 -8.75 -1.97 7.03
C ALA A 108 -7.33 -2.46 6.73
N LEU A 109 -6.42 -2.35 7.71
CA LEU A 109 -5.06 -2.85 7.61
C LEU A 109 -5.01 -4.36 7.38
N LEU A 110 -5.75 -5.13 8.17
CA LEU A 110 -5.77 -6.59 8.07
C LEU A 110 -6.35 -7.05 6.74
N VAL A 111 -7.54 -6.54 6.37
CA VAL A 111 -8.22 -6.89 5.12
C VAL A 111 -7.34 -6.48 3.93
N GLY A 112 -6.83 -5.26 3.91
CA GLY A 112 -6.05 -4.78 2.78
C GLY A 112 -4.72 -5.53 2.60
N ALA A 113 -4.02 -5.82 3.69
CA ALA A 113 -2.80 -6.62 3.65
C ALA A 113 -3.08 -8.06 3.19
N ALA A 114 -4.10 -8.72 3.74
CA ALA A 114 -4.47 -10.08 3.35
C ALA A 114 -4.91 -10.15 1.89
N SER A 115 -5.77 -9.22 1.44
CA SER A 115 -6.23 -9.14 0.06
C SER A 115 -5.07 -8.97 -0.93
N ALA A 116 -4.05 -8.17 -0.60
CA ALA A 116 -2.88 -8.03 -1.48
C ALA A 116 -2.17 -9.37 -1.75
N PHE A 117 -1.94 -10.17 -0.70
CA PHE A 117 -1.31 -11.49 -0.84
C PHE A 117 -2.23 -12.49 -1.55
N VAL A 118 -3.52 -12.51 -1.22
CA VAL A 118 -4.49 -13.41 -1.86
C VAL A 118 -4.60 -13.12 -3.36
N LEU A 119 -4.78 -11.85 -3.74
CA LEU A 119 -4.89 -11.46 -5.14
C LEU A 119 -3.60 -11.76 -5.91
N GLY A 120 -2.44 -11.43 -5.34
CA GLY A 120 -1.15 -11.74 -5.96
C GLY A 120 -0.91 -13.24 -6.12
N ALA A 121 -1.27 -14.05 -5.11
CA ALA A 121 -1.16 -15.50 -5.17
C ALA A 121 -2.10 -16.10 -6.23
N VAL A 122 -3.36 -15.66 -6.29
CA VAL A 122 -4.33 -16.08 -7.32
C VAL A 122 -3.80 -15.77 -8.71
N HIS A 123 -3.25 -14.56 -8.92
CA HIS A 123 -2.67 -14.18 -10.20
C HIS A 123 -1.45 -15.04 -10.57
N ALA A 124 -0.54 -15.27 -9.63
CA ALA A 124 0.62 -16.13 -9.86
C ALA A 124 0.22 -17.56 -10.23
N LEU A 125 -0.73 -18.15 -9.49
CA LEU A 125 -1.26 -19.48 -9.76
C LEU A 125 -1.97 -19.55 -11.12
N TRP A 126 -2.72 -18.51 -11.48
CA TRP A 126 -3.36 -18.40 -12.79
C TRP A 126 -2.33 -18.40 -13.93
N LEU A 127 -1.24 -17.63 -13.82
CA LEU A 127 -0.18 -17.62 -14.83
C LEU A 127 0.55 -18.97 -14.93
N ILE A 128 0.78 -19.64 -13.80
CA ILE A 128 1.38 -20.98 -13.78
C ILE A 128 0.45 -22.00 -14.44
N ALA A 129 -0.85 -21.97 -14.14
CA ALA A 129 -1.85 -22.85 -14.75
C ALA A 129 -1.93 -22.67 -16.28
N LEU A 130 -1.79 -21.44 -16.76
CA LEU A 130 -1.70 -21.12 -18.19
C LEU A 130 -0.32 -21.42 -18.80
N ARG A 131 0.63 -21.96 -18.02
CA ARG A 131 2.04 -22.19 -18.41
C ARG A 131 2.75 -20.94 -18.92
N ARG A 132 2.33 -19.77 -18.46
CA ARG A 132 2.92 -18.45 -18.79
C ARG A 132 3.95 -17.98 -17.76
N ALA A 133 4.04 -18.67 -16.62
CA ALA A 133 5.03 -18.41 -15.57
C ALA A 133 5.47 -19.73 -14.92
N THR A 134 6.64 -19.68 -14.31
CA THR A 134 7.21 -20.73 -13.44
C THR A 134 7.39 -20.19 -12.02
N GLY A 135 7.74 -21.05 -11.06
CA GLY A 135 8.04 -20.63 -9.69
C GLY A 135 9.23 -19.65 -9.57
N SER A 136 10.06 -19.52 -10.60
CA SER A 136 11.17 -18.56 -10.66
C SER A 136 10.81 -17.25 -11.39
N THR A 137 9.62 -17.15 -11.99
CA THR A 137 9.22 -15.96 -12.74
C THR A 137 8.91 -14.82 -11.78
N ARG A 138 9.59 -13.68 -11.95
CA ARG A 138 9.34 -12.48 -11.15
C ARG A 138 8.03 -11.81 -11.61
N ILE A 139 7.09 -11.65 -10.69
CA ILE A 139 5.79 -11.03 -10.94
C ILE A 139 5.77 -9.63 -10.29
N ALA A 140 5.16 -8.66 -10.98
CA ALA A 140 4.91 -7.33 -10.45
C ALA A 140 3.89 -7.41 -9.29
N PHE A 141 4.31 -7.10 -8.07
CA PHE A 141 3.48 -7.25 -6.88
C PHE A 141 2.75 -5.96 -6.49
N GLY A 142 3.28 -4.80 -6.87
CA GLY A 142 2.71 -3.49 -6.58
C GLY A 142 1.23 -3.34 -6.95
N PRO A 143 0.75 -3.85 -8.11
CA PRO A 143 -0.67 -3.78 -8.46
C PRO A 143 -1.58 -4.47 -7.46
N TRP A 144 -1.17 -5.63 -6.95
CA TRP A 144 -1.96 -6.39 -5.98
C TRP A 144 -1.95 -5.73 -4.62
N MET A 145 -0.84 -5.09 -4.23
CA MET A 145 -0.78 -4.25 -3.03
C MET A 145 -1.76 -3.08 -3.10
N ILE A 146 -1.81 -2.37 -4.22
CA ILE A 146 -2.69 -1.22 -4.41
C ILE A 146 -4.16 -1.65 -4.44
N LEU A 147 -4.49 -2.72 -5.15
CA LEU A 147 -5.85 -3.28 -5.15
C LEU A 147 -6.28 -3.78 -3.78
N GLY A 148 -5.39 -4.49 -3.08
CA GLY A 148 -5.61 -4.91 -1.70
C GLY A 148 -5.89 -3.72 -0.79
N SER A 149 -5.12 -2.64 -0.89
CA SER A 149 -5.36 -1.43 -0.10
C SER A 149 -6.74 -0.81 -0.37
N ALA A 150 -7.21 -0.80 -1.62
CA ALA A 150 -8.54 -0.30 -1.94
C ALA A 150 -9.65 -1.14 -1.30
N LEU A 151 -9.49 -2.47 -1.28
CA LEU A 151 -10.41 -3.38 -0.59
C LEU A 151 -10.39 -3.18 0.93
N GLY A 152 -9.20 -2.96 1.50
CA GLY A 152 -9.05 -2.66 2.93
C GLY A 152 -9.79 -1.39 3.32
N VAL A 153 -9.65 -0.30 2.56
CA VAL A 153 -10.38 0.94 2.79
C VAL A 153 -11.89 0.74 2.64
N ALA A 154 -12.33 -0.03 1.64
CA ALA A 154 -13.76 -0.30 1.42
C ALA A 154 -14.41 -1.15 2.53
N ALA A 155 -13.61 -1.86 3.32
CA ALA A 155 -14.05 -2.68 4.44
C ALA A 155 -13.98 -1.97 5.80
N ALA A 156 -13.56 -0.70 5.83
CA ALA A 156 -13.40 0.10 7.05
C ALA A 156 -14.71 0.70 7.55
#